data_AF-A0A059X2H7-F1
#
_entry.id   AF-A0A059X2H7-F1
#
_cell.length_a   1.000
_cell.length_b   1.000
_cell.length_c   1.000
_cell.angle_alpha   90.00
_cell.angle_beta   90.00
_cell.angle_gamma   90.00
#
_symmetry.space_group_name_H-M   'P 1'
#
loop_
_entity.id
_entity.type
_entity.pdbx_description
1 polymer ?
#
loop_
_entity_poly.entity_id
_entity_poly.type
_entity_poly.pdbx_seq_one_letter_code
_entity_poly.pdbx_strand_id
1 'polypeptide(L)'
;MTVRTTFIRTSQKGYQISQYALPVAVNGYLDITVPEGKPPRDKIRIGITRAHLEEDAAKNIHTPEGTAVDFNRAGTPLLEIVSEPDLRAPQEAKAYLQELRSIMRAIGASDADMEKGQMRCDANVSLLEIDEKNMPTQAFLNPRIEIKNLNSFRAVERAITYEIERQTELYAANTPPTGATRGWDENRGVTFEQRSKESGADYRYFPEPDLPPQDLIAIREQEEARGVELPAEKRNRLADEWWFTPSDAAFFVSNEGWAEYAENVMGELGAWLESTDDSNKSRGRTPQ
;
A
#
# COMPACT_ATOMS: atom_id res chain seq x y z
N MET A 1 2.17 20.27 -11.60
CA MET A 1 1.69 19.03 -12.28
C MET A 1 2.46 18.86 -13.60
N THR A 2 2.47 17.66 -14.17
CA THR A 2 3.15 17.31 -15.43
C THR A 2 2.18 16.53 -16.32
N VAL A 3 2.24 16.76 -17.62
CA VAL A 3 1.53 15.98 -18.63
C VAL A 3 2.29 14.68 -18.93
N ARG A 4 1.59 13.54 -18.86
CA ARG A 4 2.04 12.23 -19.37
C ARG A 4 1.29 11.91 -20.65
N THR A 5 1.92 12.09 -21.80
CA THR A 5 1.25 11.89 -23.09
C THR A 5 1.02 10.40 -23.35
N THR A 6 -0.25 9.99 -23.45
CA THR A 6 -0.62 8.58 -23.64
C THR A 6 -1.82 8.48 -24.57
N PHE A 7 -1.62 7.94 -25.77
CA PHE A 7 -2.71 7.70 -26.72
C PHE A 7 -3.35 6.32 -26.47
N ILE A 8 -4.31 6.29 -25.55
CA ILE A 8 -5.14 5.10 -25.26
C ILE A 8 -6.61 5.48 -25.35
N ARG A 9 -7.47 4.55 -25.78
CA ARG A 9 -8.92 4.79 -25.99
C ARG A 9 -9.64 5.31 -24.74
N THR A 10 -9.08 5.07 -23.56
CA THR A 10 -9.62 5.49 -22.26
C THR A 10 -9.17 6.89 -21.83
N SER A 11 -8.31 7.57 -22.58
CA SER A 11 -7.90 8.96 -22.35
C SER A 11 -8.55 9.88 -23.39
N GLN A 12 -9.47 10.74 -22.94
CA GLN A 12 -10.14 11.73 -23.81
C GLN A 12 -9.16 12.78 -24.35
N LYS A 13 -8.19 13.16 -23.51
CA LYS A 13 -7.24 14.24 -23.78
C LYS A 13 -6.02 13.77 -24.59
N GLY A 14 -5.81 12.45 -24.71
CA GLY A 14 -4.58 11.89 -25.29
C GLY A 14 -3.36 12.03 -24.36
N TYR A 15 -3.59 12.46 -23.12
CA TYR A 15 -2.62 12.54 -22.04
C TYR A 15 -3.29 12.36 -20.68
N GLN A 16 -2.48 12.06 -19.67
CA GLN A 16 -2.86 11.96 -18.26
C GLN A 16 -2.12 13.06 -17.50
N ILE A 17 -2.82 13.85 -16.70
CA ILE A 17 -2.21 14.77 -15.75
C ILE A 17 -1.69 13.95 -14.57
N SER A 18 -0.39 14.05 -14.31
CA SER A 18 0.33 13.35 -13.24
C SER A 18 1.43 14.28 -12.70
N GLN A 19 2.43 13.75 -11.99
CA GLN A 19 3.63 14.49 -11.61
C GLN A 19 4.85 13.66 -11.94
N TYR A 20 5.80 14.20 -12.70
CA TYR A 20 7.00 13.45 -13.08
C TYR A 20 8.21 13.84 -12.22
N ALA A 21 8.80 15.01 -12.48
CA ALA A 21 10.05 15.43 -11.84
C ALA A 21 9.87 15.90 -10.39
N LEU A 22 8.73 16.50 -10.06
CA LEU A 22 8.43 17.08 -8.75
C LEU A 22 7.15 16.44 -8.19
N PRO A 23 7.25 15.22 -7.62
CA PRO A 23 6.13 14.58 -6.94
C PRO A 23 5.79 15.29 -5.61
N VAL A 24 4.58 15.08 -5.11
CA VAL A 24 4.11 15.65 -3.82
C VAL A 24 4.99 15.24 -2.64
N ALA A 25 5.45 13.99 -2.61
CA ALA A 25 6.31 13.49 -1.55
C ALA A 25 7.42 12.59 -2.10
N VAL A 26 8.58 12.62 -1.44
CA VAL A 26 9.77 11.83 -1.75
C VAL A 26 10.44 11.34 -0.47
N ASN A 27 11.22 10.26 -0.57
CA ASN A 27 12.09 9.77 0.51
C ASN A 27 11.35 9.50 1.83
N GLY A 28 10.16 8.90 1.73
CA GLY A 28 9.40 8.43 2.88
C GLY A 28 9.83 7.03 3.31
N TYR A 29 9.19 6.51 4.35
CA TYR A 29 9.32 5.11 4.74
C TYR A 29 8.06 4.65 5.48
N LEU A 30 7.89 3.34 5.58
CA LEU A 30 6.84 2.71 6.35
C LEU A 30 7.42 1.54 7.16
N ASP A 31 7.18 1.56 8.46
CA ASP A 31 7.52 0.44 9.35
C ASP A 31 6.35 -0.54 9.39
N ILE A 32 6.62 -1.81 9.08
CA ILE A 32 5.62 -2.87 9.08
C ILE A 32 6.04 -4.00 10.01
N THR A 33 5.03 -4.67 10.57
CA THR A 33 5.20 -5.92 11.31
C THR A 33 4.52 -7.03 10.51
N VAL A 34 5.18 -8.18 10.35
CA VAL A 34 4.64 -9.31 9.58
C VAL A 34 4.04 -10.34 10.54
N PRO A 35 2.70 -10.46 10.60
CA PRO A 35 2.04 -11.23 11.66
C PRO A 35 2.03 -12.76 11.45
N GLU A 36 2.22 -13.25 10.21
CA GLU A 36 2.05 -14.68 9.88
C GLU A 36 3.17 -15.25 9.00
N GLY A 37 3.60 -16.49 9.29
CA GLY A 37 4.52 -17.29 8.48
C GLY A 37 5.92 -17.48 9.08
N LYS A 38 6.87 -17.92 8.26
CA LYS A 38 8.32 -17.79 8.52
C LYS A 38 8.88 -16.67 7.64
N PRO A 39 8.50 -15.39 7.87
CA PRO A 39 9.10 -14.30 7.13
C PRO A 39 10.60 -14.26 7.46
N PRO A 40 11.43 -13.71 6.57
CA PRO A 40 12.85 -13.54 6.86
C PRO A 40 13.08 -12.59 8.06
N ARG A 41 12.11 -11.72 8.37
CA ARG A 41 12.15 -10.70 9.44
C ARG A 41 10.73 -10.43 9.98
N ASP A 42 10.62 -10.19 11.30
CA ASP A 42 9.33 -9.87 11.95
C ASP A 42 8.94 -8.39 11.81
N LYS A 43 9.93 -7.49 11.81
CA LYS A 43 9.76 -6.04 11.64
C LYS A 43 10.70 -5.54 10.57
N ILE A 44 10.21 -4.64 9.73
CA ILE A 44 11.00 -4.09 8.62
C ILE A 44 10.53 -2.68 8.29
N ARG A 45 11.51 -1.83 7.97
CA ARG A 45 11.29 -0.52 7.36
C ARG A 45 11.38 -0.66 5.84
N ILE A 46 10.34 -0.23 5.15
CA ILE A 46 10.27 -0.18 3.68
C ILE A 46 10.37 1.28 3.25
N GLY A 47 11.35 1.62 2.43
CA GLY A 47 11.45 2.94 1.82
C GLY A 47 10.27 3.24 0.87
N ILE A 48 9.89 4.50 0.79
CA ILE A 48 8.94 5.02 -0.20
C ILE A 48 9.72 6.02 -1.05
N THR A 49 10.05 5.63 -2.28
CA THR A 49 10.77 6.49 -3.23
C THR A 49 10.00 7.78 -3.47
N ARG A 50 8.70 7.66 -3.72
CA ARG A 50 7.83 8.79 -4.06
C ARG A 50 6.35 8.47 -3.87
N ALA A 51 5.56 9.51 -3.63
CA ALA A 51 4.11 9.49 -3.76
C ALA A 51 3.67 10.71 -4.58
N HIS A 52 2.82 10.50 -5.58
CA HIS A 52 2.43 11.57 -6.48
C HIS A 52 0.97 11.50 -6.91
N LEU A 53 0.42 12.68 -7.21
CA LEU A 53 -0.97 12.81 -7.64
C LEU A 53 -1.09 12.57 -9.14
N GLU A 54 -2.13 11.85 -9.52
CA GLU A 54 -2.51 11.67 -10.92
C GLU A 54 -4.04 11.52 -11.06
N GLU A 55 -4.52 11.55 -12.30
CA GLU A 55 -5.93 11.31 -12.61
C GLU A 55 -6.16 9.88 -13.14
N ASP A 56 -7.31 9.28 -12.82
CA ASP A 56 -7.67 7.96 -13.34
C ASP A 56 -8.18 8.01 -14.79
N ALA A 57 -8.01 6.90 -15.49
CA ALA A 57 -8.51 6.70 -16.85
C ALA A 57 -9.93 6.11 -16.88
N ALA A 58 -10.62 6.32 -18.01
CA ALA A 58 -11.93 5.72 -18.27
C ALA A 58 -11.88 4.18 -18.27
N LYS A 59 -13.06 3.56 -18.13
CA LYS A 59 -13.19 2.10 -18.15
C LYS A 59 -13.63 1.63 -19.54
N ASN A 60 -12.95 0.61 -20.08
CA ASN A 60 -13.43 -0.10 -21.26
C ASN A 60 -14.38 -1.23 -20.85
N ILE A 61 -15.46 -1.38 -21.59
CA ILE A 61 -16.42 -2.48 -21.47
C ILE A 61 -16.47 -3.18 -22.83
N HIS A 62 -16.00 -4.41 -22.87
CA HIS A 62 -16.02 -5.22 -24.10
C HIS A 62 -17.36 -5.95 -24.20
N THR A 63 -18.07 -5.73 -25.31
CA THR A 63 -19.31 -6.43 -25.67
C THR A 63 -19.11 -7.16 -27.00
N PRO A 64 -20.00 -8.11 -27.37
CA PRO A 64 -19.93 -8.77 -28.68
C PRO A 64 -19.99 -7.79 -29.87
N GLU A 65 -20.63 -6.64 -29.71
CA GLU A 65 -20.84 -5.62 -30.73
C GLU A 65 -19.67 -4.61 -30.83
N GLY A 66 -18.76 -4.60 -29.87
CA GLY A 66 -17.62 -3.69 -29.86
C GLY A 66 -17.09 -3.37 -28.46
N THR A 67 -16.43 -2.22 -28.32
CA THR A 67 -15.93 -1.74 -27.02
C THR A 67 -16.62 -0.43 -26.69
N ALA A 68 -17.40 -0.42 -25.62
CA ALA A 68 -17.97 0.78 -25.02
C ALA A 68 -16.97 1.38 -24.02
N VAL A 69 -16.97 2.71 -23.89
CA VAL A 69 -16.09 3.43 -22.97
C VAL A 69 -16.95 4.18 -21.96
N ASP A 70 -16.77 3.89 -20.68
CA ASP A 70 -17.43 4.55 -19.57
C ASP A 70 -16.48 5.57 -18.92
N PHE A 71 -16.85 6.85 -19.01
CA PHE A 71 -16.06 7.98 -18.54
C PHE A 71 -16.38 8.40 -17.11
N ASN A 72 -17.31 7.76 -16.41
CA ASN A 72 -17.68 8.14 -15.03
C ASN A 72 -16.49 8.14 -14.05
N ARG A 73 -15.48 7.29 -14.32
CA ARG A 73 -14.25 7.21 -13.51
C ARG A 73 -13.14 8.16 -13.98
N ALA A 74 -13.21 8.66 -15.21
CA ALA A 74 -12.14 9.49 -15.77
C ALA A 74 -12.00 10.78 -14.97
N GLY A 75 -10.76 11.14 -14.60
CA GLY A 75 -10.51 12.33 -13.79
C GLY A 75 -10.58 12.11 -12.27
N THR A 76 -10.91 10.90 -11.80
CA THR A 76 -10.88 10.57 -10.37
C THR A 76 -9.46 10.78 -9.82
N PRO A 77 -9.27 11.48 -8.69
CA PRO A 77 -7.94 11.69 -8.13
C PRO A 77 -7.34 10.38 -7.63
N LEU A 78 -6.06 10.17 -7.95
CA LEU A 78 -5.27 9.03 -7.49
C LEU A 78 -3.99 9.52 -6.83
N LEU A 79 -3.50 8.71 -5.89
CA LEU A 79 -2.17 8.83 -5.32
C LEU A 79 -1.38 7.58 -5.70
N GLU A 80 -0.39 7.73 -6.59
CA GLU A 80 0.53 6.65 -6.94
C GLU A 80 1.72 6.66 -5.96
N ILE A 81 1.81 5.61 -5.15
CA ILE A 81 2.87 5.39 -4.16
C ILE A 81 3.82 4.33 -4.71
N VAL A 82 5.11 4.67 -4.79
CA VAL A 82 6.16 3.78 -5.27
C VAL A 82 7.10 3.47 -4.11
N SER A 83 7.17 2.19 -3.74
CA SER A 83 8.09 1.69 -2.73
C SER A 83 9.50 1.54 -3.29
N GLU A 84 10.50 1.64 -2.42
CA GLU A 84 11.82 1.08 -2.68
C GLU A 84 11.74 -0.45 -2.79
N PRO A 85 12.69 -1.11 -3.49
CA PRO A 85 12.72 -2.56 -3.61
C PRO A 85 13.31 -3.20 -2.33
N ASP A 86 12.71 -2.92 -1.17
CA ASP A 86 13.15 -3.42 0.15
C ASP A 86 12.44 -4.72 0.57
N LEU A 87 11.30 -5.02 -0.08
CA LEU A 87 10.52 -6.23 0.13
C LEU A 87 11.30 -7.46 -0.36
N ARG A 88 11.32 -8.51 0.45
CA ARG A 88 12.04 -9.77 0.23
C ARG A 88 11.16 -11.01 0.30
N ALA A 89 9.93 -10.90 0.81
CA ALA A 89 8.99 -12.00 0.88
C ALA A 89 7.56 -11.59 0.46
N PRO A 90 6.76 -12.52 -0.10
CA PRO A 90 5.35 -12.27 -0.43
C PRO A 90 4.52 -11.77 0.76
N GLN A 91 4.79 -12.29 1.96
CA GLN A 91 4.12 -11.92 3.20
C GLN A 91 4.42 -10.47 3.60
N GLU A 92 5.66 -10.01 3.40
CA GLU A 92 6.05 -8.61 3.63
C GLU A 92 5.26 -7.68 2.70
N ALA A 93 5.06 -8.06 1.42
CA ALA A 93 4.31 -7.25 0.45
C ALA A 93 2.83 -7.11 0.84
N LYS A 94 2.21 -8.20 1.31
CA LYS A 94 0.84 -8.17 1.84
C LYS A 94 0.72 -7.27 3.07
N ALA A 95 1.62 -7.43 4.05
CA ALA A 95 1.63 -6.62 5.27
C ALA A 95 1.85 -5.13 4.96
N TYR A 96 2.73 -4.82 4.00
CA TYR A 96 2.96 -3.46 3.49
C TYR A 96 1.68 -2.81 2.95
N LEU A 97 0.96 -3.51 2.09
CA LEU A 97 -0.28 -2.98 1.51
C LEU A 97 -1.40 -2.86 2.56
N GLN A 98 -1.47 -3.77 3.53
CA GLN A 98 -2.43 -3.69 4.63
C GLN A 98 -2.16 -2.51 5.56
N GLU A 99 -0.89 -2.24 5.88
CA GLU A 99 -0.51 -1.09 6.70
C GLU A 99 -0.77 0.22 5.94
N LEU A 100 -0.45 0.30 4.64
CA LEU A 100 -0.82 1.44 3.80
C LEU A 100 -2.33 1.70 3.81
N ARG A 101 -3.16 0.65 3.64
CA ARG A 101 -4.62 0.78 3.73
C ARG A 101 -5.06 1.31 5.09
N SER A 102 -4.48 0.81 6.18
CA SER A 102 -4.79 1.27 7.53
C SER A 102 -4.48 2.75 7.70
N ILE A 103 -3.35 3.23 7.17
CA ILE A 103 -2.98 4.64 7.19
C ILE A 103 -3.96 5.48 6.38
N MET A 104 -4.29 5.07 5.14
CA MET A 104 -5.22 5.81 4.27
C MET A 104 -6.60 5.99 4.90
N ARG A 105 -7.07 4.97 5.62
CA ARG A 105 -8.31 5.02 6.40
C ARG A 105 -8.20 5.93 7.61
N ALA A 106 -7.12 5.82 8.39
CA ALA A 106 -6.91 6.64 9.59
C ALA A 106 -6.87 8.14 9.27
N ILE A 107 -6.23 8.53 8.17
CA ILE A 107 -6.18 9.93 7.73
C ILE A 107 -7.45 10.40 7.00
N GLY A 108 -8.38 9.48 6.72
CA GLY A 108 -9.63 9.77 5.99
C GLY A 108 -9.42 10.11 4.52
N ALA A 109 -8.30 9.70 3.92
CA ALA A 109 -8.00 9.99 2.51
C ALA A 109 -8.68 9.01 1.54
N SER A 110 -8.81 7.74 1.94
CA SER A 110 -9.47 6.70 1.15
C SER A 110 -9.82 5.49 2.01
N ASP A 111 -10.95 4.84 1.71
CA ASP A 111 -11.30 3.52 2.24
C ASP A 111 -10.32 2.42 1.79
N ALA A 112 -9.57 2.69 0.71
CA ALA A 112 -8.53 1.84 0.13
C ALA A 112 -8.97 0.37 -0.01
N ASP A 113 -10.22 0.15 -0.42
CA ASP A 113 -10.80 -1.17 -0.66
C ASP A 113 -10.41 -1.67 -2.06
N MET A 114 -9.62 -2.75 -2.12
CA MET A 114 -9.20 -3.35 -3.38
C MET A 114 -10.36 -3.97 -4.15
N GLU A 115 -11.36 -4.53 -3.48
CA GLU A 115 -12.50 -5.18 -4.14
C GLU A 115 -13.38 -4.15 -4.87
N LYS A 116 -13.47 -2.93 -4.31
CA LYS A 116 -14.14 -1.78 -4.94
C LYS A 116 -13.24 -1.04 -5.94
N GLY A 117 -11.98 -1.46 -6.09
CA GLY A 117 -11.01 -0.82 -6.99
C GLY A 117 -10.48 0.54 -6.52
N GLN A 118 -10.65 0.87 -5.23
CA GLN A 118 -10.14 2.11 -4.63
C GLN A 118 -8.63 2.02 -4.32
N MET A 119 -8.10 0.81 -4.24
CA MET A 119 -6.67 0.53 -4.12
C MET A 119 -6.26 -0.48 -5.19
N ARG A 120 -5.15 -0.20 -5.87
CA ARG A 120 -4.57 -1.04 -6.92
C ARG A 120 -3.11 -1.28 -6.62
N CYS A 121 -2.60 -2.45 -7.03
CA CYS A 121 -1.20 -2.81 -6.86
C CYS A 121 -0.69 -3.54 -8.11
N ASP A 122 0.40 -3.03 -8.67
CA ASP A 122 1.24 -3.75 -9.62
C ASP A 122 2.51 -4.20 -8.88
N ALA A 123 2.80 -5.49 -8.90
CA ALA A 123 3.96 -6.05 -8.20
C ALA A 123 5.16 -6.19 -9.14
N ASN A 124 6.33 -5.76 -8.71
CA ASN A 124 7.56 -5.86 -9.47
C ASN A 124 8.50 -6.86 -8.78
N VAL A 125 8.79 -7.97 -9.46
CA VAL A 125 9.55 -9.10 -8.89
C VAL A 125 10.78 -9.38 -9.73
N SER A 126 11.92 -9.55 -9.06
CA SER A 126 13.18 -10.02 -9.63
C SER A 126 13.84 -10.94 -8.60
N LEU A 127 14.41 -12.05 -9.06
CA LEU A 127 15.24 -12.91 -8.22
C LEU A 127 16.70 -12.50 -8.30
N LEU A 128 17.46 -12.73 -7.25
CA LEU A 128 18.90 -12.49 -7.19
C LEU A 128 19.52 -13.59 -6.34
N GLU A 129 20.60 -14.21 -6.83
CA GLU A 129 21.33 -15.22 -6.08
C GLU A 129 22.10 -14.54 -4.93
N ILE A 130 22.02 -15.13 -3.75
CA ILE A 130 22.66 -14.66 -2.52
C ILE A 130 23.70 -15.67 -2.04
N ASP A 131 24.75 -15.19 -1.38
CA ASP A 131 25.77 -16.04 -0.77
C ASP A 131 25.34 -16.54 0.63
N GLU A 132 26.20 -17.35 1.26
CA GLU A 132 25.98 -17.87 2.62
C GLU A 132 25.85 -16.78 3.70
N LYS A 133 26.30 -15.55 3.40
CA LYS A 133 26.20 -14.38 4.27
C LYS A 133 24.99 -13.51 3.93
N ASN A 134 24.08 -14.00 3.08
CA ASN A 134 22.88 -13.30 2.63
C ASN A 134 23.20 -12.01 1.83
N MET A 135 24.35 -11.97 1.16
CA MET A 135 24.78 -10.87 0.30
C MET A 135 24.56 -11.21 -1.18
N PRO A 136 24.15 -10.24 -2.02
CA PRO A 136 24.09 -10.43 -3.47
C PRO A 136 25.39 -10.98 -4.06
N THR A 137 25.30 -12.06 -4.84
CA THR A 137 26.46 -12.62 -5.56
C THR A 137 26.91 -11.76 -6.75
N GLN A 138 26.06 -10.84 -7.20
CA GLN A 138 26.32 -9.95 -8.33
C GLN A 138 25.90 -8.50 -8.03
N ALA A 139 26.55 -7.55 -8.71
CA ALA A 139 26.32 -6.12 -8.50
C ALA A 139 25.06 -5.58 -9.20
N PHE A 140 24.58 -6.26 -10.25
CA PHE A 140 23.45 -5.82 -11.06
C PHE A 140 22.19 -6.63 -10.75
N LEU A 141 21.03 -5.97 -10.77
CA LEU A 141 19.75 -6.65 -10.62
C LEU A 141 19.40 -7.42 -11.90
N ASN A 142 18.76 -8.58 -11.70
CA ASN A 142 18.23 -9.39 -12.78
C ASN A 142 17.00 -8.73 -13.45
N PRO A 143 16.55 -9.24 -14.61
CA PRO A 143 15.38 -8.71 -15.28
C PRO A 143 14.13 -8.73 -14.39
N ARG A 144 13.46 -7.59 -14.35
CA ARG A 144 12.24 -7.38 -13.56
C ARG A 144 11.01 -7.89 -14.32
N ILE A 145 10.20 -8.70 -13.65
CA ILE A 145 8.85 -9.07 -14.08
C ILE A 145 7.84 -8.17 -13.36
N GLU A 146 6.92 -7.60 -14.12
CA GLU A 146 5.84 -6.75 -13.60
C GLU A 146 4.53 -7.53 -13.69
N ILE A 147 3.91 -7.81 -12.55
CA ILE A 147 2.63 -8.53 -12.44
C ILE A 147 1.51 -7.50 -12.24
N LYS A 148 0.52 -7.54 -13.13
CA LYS A 148 -0.65 -6.64 -13.13
C LYS A 148 -1.94 -7.35 -12.75
N ASN A 149 -2.96 -6.54 -12.46
CA ASN A 149 -4.32 -6.96 -12.15
C ASN A 149 -4.44 -7.75 -10.84
N LEU A 150 -3.71 -7.33 -9.81
CA LEU A 150 -3.78 -7.91 -8.47
C LEU A 150 -4.92 -7.24 -7.69
N ASN A 151 -6.07 -7.92 -7.57
CA ASN A 151 -7.31 -7.33 -7.05
C ASN A 151 -7.56 -7.59 -5.55
N SER A 152 -6.66 -8.28 -4.85
CA SER A 152 -6.75 -8.48 -3.41
C SER A 152 -5.37 -8.66 -2.79
N PHE A 153 -5.24 -8.43 -1.48
CA PHE A 153 -3.98 -8.67 -0.76
C PHE A 153 -3.53 -10.14 -0.85
N ARG A 154 -4.49 -11.07 -0.85
CA ARG A 154 -4.22 -12.50 -1.05
C ARG A 154 -3.73 -12.79 -2.46
N ALA A 155 -4.30 -12.13 -3.48
CA ALA A 155 -3.85 -12.26 -4.86
C ALA A 155 -2.39 -11.79 -5.01
N VAL A 156 -2.02 -10.66 -4.38
CA VAL A 156 -0.63 -10.16 -4.36
C VAL A 156 0.32 -11.22 -3.79
N GLU A 157 0.02 -11.74 -2.60
CA GLU A 157 0.85 -12.75 -1.94
C GLU A 157 1.01 -14.02 -2.81
N ARG A 158 -0.11 -14.52 -3.36
CA ARG A 158 -0.11 -15.73 -4.21
C ARG A 158 0.63 -15.52 -5.52
N ALA A 159 0.44 -14.36 -6.16
CA ALA A 159 1.07 -14.05 -7.44
C ALA A 159 2.58 -13.91 -7.31
N ILE A 160 3.05 -13.24 -6.26
CA ILE A 160 4.49 -13.11 -5.98
C ILE A 160 5.08 -14.49 -5.65
N THR A 161 4.40 -15.30 -4.82
CA THR A 161 4.84 -16.67 -4.50
C THR A 161 5.01 -17.52 -5.77
N TYR A 162 3.99 -17.55 -6.63
CA TYR A 162 4.04 -18.29 -7.89
C TYR A 162 5.16 -17.77 -8.81
N GLU A 163 5.33 -16.46 -8.90
CA GLU A 163 6.35 -15.88 -9.76
C GLU A 163 7.77 -16.16 -9.26
N ILE A 164 7.99 -16.21 -7.93
CA ILE A 164 9.25 -16.64 -7.34
C ILE A 164 9.55 -18.10 -7.72
N GLU A 165 8.59 -19.01 -7.57
CA GLU A 165 8.76 -20.42 -7.94
C GLU A 165 9.08 -20.57 -9.42
N ARG A 166 8.28 -19.93 -10.29
CA ARG A 166 8.47 -19.93 -11.75
C ARG A 166 9.84 -19.41 -12.14
N GLN A 167 10.27 -18.27 -11.62
CA GLN A 167 11.58 -17.71 -11.96
C GLN A 167 12.71 -18.62 -11.46
N THR A 168 12.56 -19.23 -10.28
CA THR A 168 13.53 -20.19 -9.72
C THR A 168 13.71 -21.38 -10.66
N GLU A 169 12.63 -21.97 -11.17
CA GLU A 169 12.69 -23.07 -12.14
C GLU A 169 13.41 -22.66 -13.44
N LEU A 170 13.14 -21.46 -13.93
CA LEU A 170 13.79 -20.91 -15.14
C LEU A 170 15.29 -20.71 -14.94
N TYR A 171 15.72 -20.17 -13.80
CA TYR A 171 17.13 -20.05 -13.45
C TYR A 171 17.79 -21.42 -13.30
N ALA A 172 17.15 -22.37 -12.62
CA ALA A 172 17.66 -23.73 -12.47
C ALA A 172 17.81 -24.48 -13.81
N ALA A 173 16.92 -24.20 -14.77
CA ALA A 173 16.97 -24.74 -16.12
C ALA A 173 17.95 -23.98 -17.06
N ASN A 174 18.73 -23.01 -16.55
CA ASN A 174 19.60 -22.13 -17.34
C ASN A 174 18.86 -21.37 -18.47
N THR A 175 17.59 -21.05 -18.25
CA THR A 175 16.73 -20.29 -19.19
C THR A 175 16.15 -19.05 -18.50
N PRO A 176 16.99 -18.09 -18.08
CA PRO A 176 16.57 -16.98 -17.23
C PRO A 176 15.46 -16.13 -17.89
N PRO A 177 14.50 -15.62 -17.11
CA PRO A 177 13.42 -14.80 -17.63
C PRO A 177 13.95 -13.49 -18.22
N THR A 178 13.37 -13.06 -19.34
CA THR A 178 13.53 -11.69 -19.84
C THR A 178 12.47 -10.77 -19.22
N GLY A 179 12.75 -9.48 -19.12
CA GLY A 179 11.80 -8.51 -18.55
C GLY A 179 10.47 -8.49 -19.31
N ALA A 180 9.37 -8.73 -18.62
CA ALA A 180 8.04 -8.87 -19.21
C ALA A 180 6.94 -8.34 -18.29
N THR A 181 5.79 -8.04 -18.88
CA THR A 181 4.56 -7.71 -18.15
C THR A 181 3.62 -8.91 -18.18
N ARG A 182 3.25 -9.38 -17.00
CA ARG A 182 2.42 -10.56 -16.79
C ARG A 182 1.11 -10.17 -16.11
N GLY A 183 0.05 -10.92 -16.39
CA GLY A 183 -1.21 -10.86 -15.66
C GLY A 183 -1.31 -11.98 -14.65
N TRP A 184 -2.12 -11.78 -13.61
CA TRP A 184 -2.49 -12.82 -12.65
C TRP A 184 -3.88 -13.42 -12.98
N ASP A 185 -3.97 -14.75 -13.02
CA ASP A 185 -5.25 -15.48 -13.11
C ASP A 185 -5.57 -16.10 -11.75
N GLU A 186 -6.55 -15.54 -11.05
CA GLU A 186 -6.94 -15.97 -9.70
C GLU A 186 -7.48 -17.41 -9.65
N ASN A 187 -8.21 -17.82 -10.70
CA ASN A 187 -8.89 -19.12 -10.77
C ASN A 187 -7.87 -20.24 -10.98
N ARG A 188 -6.90 -20.00 -11.88
CA ARG A 188 -5.83 -20.95 -12.18
C ARG A 188 -4.67 -20.86 -11.20
N GLY A 189 -4.53 -19.73 -10.51
CA GLY A 189 -3.42 -19.47 -9.59
C GLY A 189 -2.07 -19.36 -10.30
N VAL A 190 -2.04 -18.79 -11.52
CA VAL A 190 -0.82 -18.70 -12.33
C VAL A 190 -0.65 -17.30 -12.93
N THR A 191 0.61 -16.91 -13.17
CA THR A 191 0.92 -15.72 -13.99
C THR A 191 0.98 -16.09 -15.46
N PHE A 192 0.42 -15.26 -16.33
CA PHE A 192 0.46 -15.42 -17.78
C PHE A 192 1.05 -14.19 -18.45
N GLU A 193 1.74 -14.35 -19.57
CA GLU A 193 2.31 -13.22 -20.31
C GLU A 193 1.21 -12.46 -21.05
N GLN A 194 1.14 -11.14 -20.86
CA GLN A 194 0.16 -10.31 -21.57
C GLN A 194 0.77 -9.68 -22.83
N ARG A 195 1.96 -9.11 -22.70
CA ARG A 195 2.67 -8.43 -23.78
C ARG A 195 4.17 -8.50 -23.52
N SER A 196 4.96 -8.79 -24.55
CA SER A 196 6.39 -8.52 -24.53
C SER A 196 6.62 -7.01 -24.61
N LYS A 197 7.59 -6.49 -23.86
CA LYS A 197 7.93 -5.06 -23.90
C LYS A 197 8.52 -4.71 -25.28
N GLU A 198 7.67 -4.27 -26.21
CA GLU A 198 8.11 -3.37 -27.27
C GLU A 198 8.64 -2.10 -26.58
N SER A 199 9.78 -1.57 -27.02
CA SER A 199 10.53 -0.44 -26.42
C SER A 199 9.70 0.55 -25.61
N GLY A 200 10.20 0.94 -24.41
CA GLY A 200 9.50 1.87 -23.52
C GLY A 200 8.93 3.09 -24.25
N ALA A 201 7.63 3.33 -24.13
CA ALA A 201 6.96 4.42 -24.81
C ALA A 201 7.54 5.77 -24.33
N ASP A 202 7.94 6.62 -25.27
CA ASP A 202 8.31 8.00 -24.97
C ASP A 202 7.05 8.80 -24.65
N TYR A 203 6.78 8.99 -23.34
CA TYR A 203 5.62 9.69 -22.83
C TYR A 203 5.71 11.22 -22.97
N ARG A 204 6.83 11.77 -23.46
CA ARG A 204 7.02 13.21 -23.73
C ARG A 204 6.51 14.10 -22.58
N TYR A 205 7.11 13.95 -21.40
CA TYR A 205 6.71 14.70 -20.21
C TYR A 205 7.02 16.19 -20.34
N PHE A 206 6.06 17.05 -20.00
CA PHE A 206 6.27 18.49 -19.86
C PHE A 206 5.36 19.09 -18.77
N PRO A 207 5.72 20.22 -18.15
CA PRO A 207 4.86 20.87 -17.15
C PRO A 207 3.48 21.19 -17.72
N GLU A 208 2.42 20.89 -16.97
CA GLU A 208 1.05 21.20 -17.37
C GLU A 208 0.84 22.72 -17.37
N PRO A 209 0.67 23.38 -18.53
CA PRO A 209 0.55 24.84 -18.62
C PRO A 209 -0.68 25.40 -17.93
N ASP A 210 -1.76 24.63 -17.83
CA ASP A 210 -3.03 25.09 -17.26
C ASP A 210 -3.06 25.04 -15.73
N LEU A 211 -2.10 24.36 -15.09
CA LEU A 211 -2.03 24.19 -13.63
C LEU A 211 -0.78 24.88 -13.06
N PRO A 212 -0.94 25.99 -12.32
CA PRO A 212 0.19 26.65 -11.69
C PRO A 212 0.84 25.74 -10.64
N PRO A 213 2.12 25.99 -10.29
CA PRO A 213 2.77 25.31 -9.18
C PRO A 213 1.98 25.47 -7.87
N GLN A 214 1.91 24.41 -7.07
CA GLN A 214 1.25 24.42 -5.77
C GLN A 214 2.28 24.65 -4.65
N ASP A 215 1.89 25.40 -3.62
CA ASP A 215 2.69 25.55 -2.40
C ASP A 215 2.46 24.36 -1.47
N LEU A 216 3.32 23.34 -1.62
CA LEU A 216 3.23 22.12 -0.83
C LEU A 216 3.67 22.31 0.63
N ILE A 217 4.43 23.37 0.94
CA ILE A 217 4.90 23.62 2.31
C ILE A 217 3.73 24.07 3.17
N ALA A 218 2.98 25.06 2.70
CA ALA A 218 1.80 25.55 3.42
C ALA A 218 0.74 24.45 3.62
N ILE A 219 0.52 23.61 2.60
CA ILE A 219 -0.41 22.47 2.69
C ILE A 219 0.08 21.47 3.75
N ARG A 220 1.38 21.14 3.76
CA ARG A 220 1.94 20.22 4.76
C ARG A 220 1.75 20.75 6.18
N GLU A 221 2.06 22.02 6.44
CA GLU A 221 1.92 22.61 7.78
C GLU A 221 0.46 22.58 8.27
N GLN A 222 -0.49 22.86 7.37
CA GLN A 222 -1.91 22.77 7.67
C GLN A 222 -2.34 21.33 8.02
N GLU A 223 -1.87 20.34 7.25
CA GLU A 223 -2.22 18.94 7.48
C GLU A 223 -1.54 18.37 8.74
N GLU A 224 -0.30 18.75 9.04
CA GLU A 224 0.39 18.38 10.29
C GLU A 224 -0.37 18.92 11.52
N ALA A 225 -0.95 20.11 11.44
CA ALA A 225 -1.72 20.70 12.53
C ALA A 225 -3.02 19.94 12.85
N ARG A 226 -3.50 19.05 11.97
CA ARG A 226 -4.69 18.21 12.24
C ARG A 226 -4.41 17.13 13.29
N GLY A 227 -3.13 16.80 13.54
CA GLY A 227 -2.72 15.88 14.61
C GLY A 227 -3.37 14.49 14.54
N VAL A 228 -3.56 13.96 13.33
CA VAL A 228 -4.18 12.64 13.15
C VAL A 228 -3.25 11.55 13.66
N GLU A 229 -3.70 10.78 14.65
CA GLU A 229 -2.98 9.63 15.16
C GLU A 229 -2.93 8.50 14.13
N LEU A 230 -1.72 8.03 13.81
CA LEU A 230 -1.51 6.95 12.86
C LEU A 230 -1.74 5.56 13.50
N PRO A 231 -2.04 4.51 12.70
CA PRO A 231 -2.27 3.17 13.22
C PRO A 231 -1.13 2.63 14.10
N ALA A 232 0.13 2.90 13.75
CA ALA A 232 1.28 2.49 14.54
C ALA A 232 1.34 3.18 15.91
N GLU A 233 1.06 4.48 15.95
CA GLU A 233 1.01 5.27 17.17
C GLU A 233 -0.13 4.79 18.07
N LYS A 234 -1.32 4.59 17.49
CA LYS A 234 -2.48 4.04 18.20
C LYS A 234 -2.21 2.67 18.81
N ARG A 235 -1.55 1.76 18.07
CA ARG A 235 -1.17 0.44 18.63
C ARG A 235 -0.24 0.57 19.83
N ASN A 236 0.75 1.46 19.76
CA ASN A 236 1.66 1.71 20.88
C ASN A 236 0.92 2.32 22.07
N ARG A 237 0.07 3.33 21.84
CA ARG A 237 -0.72 3.96 22.89
C ARG A 237 -1.66 2.97 23.59
N LEU A 238 -2.36 2.12 22.84
CA LEU A 238 -3.21 1.09 23.42
C LEU A 238 -2.43 0.10 24.31
N ALA A 239 -1.19 -0.23 23.94
CA ALA A 239 -0.33 -1.07 24.75
C ALA A 239 0.17 -0.33 26.01
N ASP A 240 0.54 0.94 25.89
CA ASP A 240 1.13 1.73 26.97
C ASP A 240 0.08 2.19 28.01
N GLU A 241 -1.09 2.68 27.56
CA GLU A 241 -2.15 3.21 28.42
C GLU A 241 -3.03 2.12 29.03
N TRP A 242 -3.35 1.08 28.25
CA TRP A 242 -4.37 0.08 28.61
C TRP A 242 -3.81 -1.34 28.76
N TRP A 243 -2.48 -1.52 28.60
CA TRP A 243 -1.77 -2.80 28.73
C TRP A 243 -2.31 -3.90 27.81
N PHE A 244 -2.90 -3.52 26.68
CA PHE A 244 -3.27 -4.49 25.66
C PHE A 244 -2.02 -5.20 25.13
N THR A 245 -2.14 -6.51 24.88
CA THR A 245 -1.05 -7.24 24.24
C THR A 245 -0.83 -6.69 22.83
N PRO A 246 0.38 -6.80 22.24
CA PRO A 246 0.62 -6.35 20.87
C PRO A 246 -0.34 -6.98 19.85
N SER A 247 -0.78 -8.21 20.10
CA SER A 247 -1.78 -8.92 19.28
C SER A 247 -3.15 -8.26 19.39
N ASP A 248 -3.61 -7.95 20.60
CA ASP A 248 -4.91 -7.31 20.82
C ASP A 248 -4.94 -5.89 20.27
N ALA A 249 -3.88 -5.10 20.51
CA ALA A 249 -3.75 -3.76 19.96
C ALA A 249 -3.77 -3.78 18.42
N ALA A 250 -3.08 -4.72 17.78
CA ALA A 250 -3.12 -4.91 16.33
C ALA A 250 -4.52 -5.30 15.84
N PHE A 251 -5.23 -6.17 16.58
CA PHE A 251 -6.60 -6.56 16.27
C PHE A 251 -7.56 -5.36 16.33
N PHE A 252 -7.52 -4.57 17.41
CA PHE A 252 -8.41 -3.41 17.55
C PHE A 252 -8.17 -2.33 16.51
N VAL A 253 -6.91 -2.06 16.16
CA VAL A 253 -6.56 -1.03 15.18
C VAL A 253 -6.84 -1.47 13.74
N SER A 254 -6.73 -2.76 13.43
CA SER A 254 -6.99 -3.26 12.07
C SER A 254 -8.48 -3.37 11.72
N ASN A 255 -9.35 -3.46 12.73
CA ASN A 255 -10.79 -3.57 12.52
C ASN A 255 -11.49 -2.23 12.76
N GLU A 256 -12.31 -1.83 11.81
CA GLU A 256 -13.02 -0.55 11.82
C GLU A 256 -13.94 -0.42 13.03
N GLY A 257 -13.81 0.69 13.78
CA GLY A 257 -14.59 0.98 14.99
C GLY A 257 -14.16 0.20 16.26
N TRP A 258 -13.29 -0.81 16.15
CA TRP A 258 -12.93 -1.64 17.31
C TRP A 258 -12.00 -0.94 18.29
N ALA A 259 -11.04 -0.15 17.81
CA ALA A 259 -10.19 0.67 18.68
C ALA A 259 -11.01 1.67 19.49
N GLU A 260 -11.92 2.40 18.84
CA GLU A 260 -12.81 3.37 19.50
C GLU A 260 -13.73 2.67 20.51
N TYR A 261 -14.28 1.50 20.15
CA TYR A 261 -15.08 0.71 21.07
C TYR A 261 -14.28 0.26 22.30
N ALA A 262 -13.06 -0.27 22.10
CA ALA A 262 -12.19 -0.70 23.19
C ALA A 262 -11.85 0.47 24.12
N GLU A 263 -11.53 1.64 23.56
CA GLU A 263 -11.24 2.85 24.33
C GLU A 263 -12.44 3.33 25.14
N ASN A 264 -13.64 3.34 24.54
CA ASN A 264 -14.86 3.70 25.25
C ASN A 264 -15.14 2.75 26.43
N VAL A 265 -14.97 1.44 26.23
CA VAL A 265 -15.13 0.44 27.30
C VAL A 265 -14.10 0.64 28.41
N MET A 266 -12.83 0.87 28.05
CA MET A 266 -11.76 1.09 29.03
C MET A 266 -11.93 2.42 29.79
N GLY A 267 -12.42 3.46 29.11
CA GLY A 267 -12.77 4.75 29.72
C GLY A 267 -13.90 4.61 30.74
N GLU A 268 -15.00 3.94 30.37
CA GLU A 268 -16.12 3.65 31.27
C GLU A 268 -15.70 2.78 32.47
N LEU A 269 -14.86 1.76 32.24
CA LEU A 269 -14.32 0.93 33.30
C LEU A 269 -13.44 1.73 34.27
N GLY A 270 -12.58 2.62 33.75
CA GLY A 270 -11.76 3.52 34.54
C GLY A 270 -12.60 4.43 35.43
N ALA A 271 -13.60 5.10 34.83
CA ALA A 271 -14.53 5.96 35.56
C ALA A 271 -15.31 5.21 36.65
N TRP A 272 -15.74 3.97 36.35
CA TRP A 272 -16.41 3.12 37.32
C TRP A 272 -15.50 2.73 38.50
N LEU A 273 -14.25 2.35 38.23
CA LEU A 273 -13.25 2.02 39.27
C LEU A 273 -12.97 3.22 40.18
N GLU A 274 -12.80 4.42 39.62
CA GLU A 274 -12.60 5.65 40.40
C GLU A 274 -13.80 5.93 41.32
N SER A 275 -15.03 5.81 40.80
CA SER A 275 -16.25 6.04 41.58
C SER A 275 -16.44 5.06 42.74
N THR A 276 -16.00 3.81 42.57
CA THR A 276 -16.10 2.77 43.61
C THR A 276 -15.01 2.93 44.67
N ASP A 277 -13.83 3.41 44.29
CA ASP A 277 -12.73 3.65 45.23
C ASP A 277 -13.03 4.84 46.18
N ASP A 278 -13.68 5.89 45.68
CA ASP A 278 -14.18 7.01 46.51
C ASP A 278 -15.33 6.58 47.46
N SER A 279 -16.18 5.64 47.01
CA SER A 279 -17.23 5.07 47.84
C SER A 279 -16.67 4.20 48.99
N ASN A 280 -15.51 3.57 48.79
CA ASN A 280 -14.83 2.80 49.84
C ASN A 280 -14.03 3.69 50.80
N LYS A 281 -13.38 4.76 50.31
CA LYS A 281 -12.69 5.75 51.17
C LYS A 281 -13.66 6.50 52.09
N SER A 282 -14.89 6.76 51.63
CA SER A 282 -15.94 7.40 52.46
C SER A 282 -16.57 6.46 53.50
N ARG A 283 -16.50 5.13 53.30
CA ARG A 283 -16.96 4.12 54.28
C ARG A 283 -15.92 3.77 55.37
N GLY A 284 -14.67 4.19 55.22
CA GLY A 284 -13.59 3.97 56.20
C GLY A 284 -13.50 5.00 57.34
N ARG A 285 -14.40 5.99 57.39
CA ARG A 285 -14.53 6.95 58.50
C ARG A 285 -15.84 6.73 59.26
N THR A 286 -15.88 5.68 60.07
CA THR A 286 -16.79 5.64 61.22
C THR A 286 -16.12 6.42 62.36
N PRO A 287 -16.70 7.52 62.86
CA PRO A 287 -16.28 8.07 64.14
C PRO A 287 -16.86 7.22 65.27
N GLN A 288 -16.01 6.35 65.84
CA GLN A 288 -15.84 6.02 67.28
C GLN A 288 -15.12 4.69 67.44
#